data_AF-A0A7L9FG64-F1
#
_entry.id   AF-A0A7L9FG64-F1
#
_cell.length_a   1.000
_cell.length_b   1.000
_cell.length_c   1.000
_cell.angle_alpha   90.00
_cell.angle_beta   90.00
_cell.angle_gamma   90.00
#
_symmetry.space_group_name_H-M   'P 1'
#
loop_
_entity.id
_entity.type
_entity.pdbx_description
1 polymer ?
#
loop_
_entity_poly.entity_id
_entity_poly.type
_entity_poly.pdbx_seq_one_letter_code
_entity_poly.pdbx_strand_id
1 'polypeptide(L)'
;MRWRNLYGMLILALLIPPLVYAYPAEVANVRKTIIRELEVLPGYGANTTIAVTLVFDRGFSGSFTDYLAFATGEGLSATLTPSRVAYSHGLLACSWGSVDLRPGDVVKYSVRGRNLFDVRVYVEADGKRLQADCSRGYCYAVALKAHTINYTVEIEAVDRLVRKQQLPISISWSIDPMYLYPIGYSENPQSLRESGAEVSFQWTSFFNGSYRLTVVFEVRGENPWGEVLVPPPTITISLDPRLQASLIERYRYFTAKLLEENIGNITAFRENATALRNLLYNLSIGFEEEARMLENASALADDAATAMDNAALQVLRGVEVMSSIEGRISGELNNASLAAARARDILSRIKSNLTLQEEELKRILNRLNTTGLNITTANLTLLLDEASAQLSKFEGELQSFRDLVSEYNAAKHQLYAGAENMRAASAKLRLMASVLRESASKLRELARGLRQAAELVDSSILKLSNLLDSPLYPASFKEFNSTILSQQTVATSGDKALRTDLMGDIVYVSLPPYKVKRSEPQVSNIGLEPPTKRIQTYWPAVLAVIAVGAYLALSSRREGHVTSDRVAELRRRIGDLKNKLQALEVGSNV
;
A
#
# COMPACT_ATOMS: atom_id res chain seq x y z
N MET A 1 79.42 -36.17 7.99
CA MET A 1 78.06 -36.78 7.98
C MET A 1 77.15 -36.40 9.16
N ARG A 2 77.64 -35.88 10.30
CA ARG A 2 76.81 -35.58 11.48
C ARG A 2 75.98 -34.29 11.45
N TRP A 3 76.34 -33.30 10.61
CA TRP A 3 75.65 -32.01 10.57
C TRP A 3 74.38 -32.00 9.70
N ARG A 4 74.30 -32.83 8.65
CA ARG A 4 73.12 -32.93 7.77
C ARG A 4 71.89 -33.52 8.48
N ASN A 5 72.09 -34.45 9.41
CA ASN A 5 71.00 -35.04 10.18
C ASN A 5 70.50 -34.09 11.28
N LEU A 6 71.34 -33.19 11.77
CA LEU A 6 70.97 -32.20 12.78
C LEU A 6 70.09 -31.10 12.18
N TYR A 7 70.44 -30.59 10.99
CA TYR A 7 69.60 -29.63 10.26
C TYR A 7 68.28 -30.25 9.78
N GLY A 8 68.31 -31.52 9.36
CA GLY A 8 67.09 -32.25 8.99
C GLY A 8 66.11 -32.39 10.16
N MET A 9 66.60 -32.74 11.35
CA MET A 9 65.79 -32.82 12.58
C MET A 9 65.30 -31.45 13.06
N LEU A 10 66.11 -30.40 12.93
CA LEU A 10 65.72 -29.05 13.36
C LEU A 10 64.67 -28.44 12.43
N ILE A 11 64.76 -28.70 11.12
CA ILE A 11 63.76 -28.32 10.13
C ILE A 11 62.49 -29.18 10.30
N LEU A 12 62.60 -30.47 10.62
CA LEU A 12 61.45 -31.32 10.95
C LEU A 12 60.76 -30.87 12.25
N ALA A 13 61.51 -30.43 13.26
CA ALA A 13 60.98 -29.88 14.50
C ALA A 13 60.36 -28.47 14.33
N LEU A 14 60.82 -27.68 13.35
CA LEU A 14 60.23 -26.40 12.94
C LEU A 14 59.03 -26.57 11.98
N LEU A 15 58.90 -27.74 11.33
CA LEU A 15 57.80 -28.09 10.42
C LEU A 15 56.72 -28.96 11.08
N ILE A 16 56.92 -29.42 12.33
CA ILE A 16 55.79 -29.82 13.18
C ILE A 16 55.06 -28.51 13.50
N PRO A 17 53.89 -28.27 12.91
CA PRO A 17 53.24 -26.96 12.98
C PRO A 17 52.87 -26.62 14.44
N PRO A 18 52.59 -25.34 14.76
CA PRO A 18 51.79 -24.99 15.93
C PRO A 18 50.34 -25.44 15.67
N LEU A 19 50.12 -26.74 15.51
CA LEU A 19 48.82 -27.39 15.34
C LEU A 19 48.34 -28.05 16.64
N VAL A 20 49.07 -27.85 17.75
CA VAL A 20 48.81 -28.49 19.06
C VAL A 20 48.16 -27.55 20.09
N TYR A 21 47.91 -26.27 19.79
CA TYR A 21 47.16 -25.39 20.71
C TYR A 21 46.12 -24.48 20.03
N ALA A 22 45.49 -24.95 18.96
CA ALA A 22 44.13 -24.53 18.65
C ALA A 22 43.17 -25.56 19.26
N TYR A 23 43.21 -25.73 20.58
CA TYR A 23 42.05 -26.27 21.26
C TYR A 23 40.89 -25.34 20.89
N PRO A 24 39.75 -25.85 20.35
CA PRO A 24 38.58 -25.01 20.22
C PRO A 24 38.30 -24.45 21.61
N ALA A 25 38.46 -23.13 21.77
CA ALA A 25 38.22 -22.48 23.05
C ALA A 25 36.87 -22.97 23.56
N GLU A 26 36.85 -23.64 24.71
CA GLU A 26 35.61 -24.22 25.21
C GLU A 26 34.57 -23.10 25.30
N VAL A 27 33.47 -23.26 24.56
CA VAL A 27 32.42 -22.25 24.54
C VAL A 27 31.47 -22.53 25.70
N ALA A 28 31.33 -21.58 26.61
CA ALA A 28 30.29 -21.60 27.63
C ALA A 28 29.06 -20.82 27.12
N ASN A 29 27.90 -21.45 27.18
CA ASN A 29 26.64 -20.80 26.81
C ASN A 29 26.07 -20.01 27.99
N VAL A 30 25.60 -18.80 27.71
CA VAL A 30 24.95 -17.91 28.67
C VAL A 30 23.54 -17.67 28.19
N ARG A 31 22.55 -18.09 28.98
CA ARG A 31 21.15 -17.75 28.73
C ARG A 31 20.83 -16.41 29.36
N LYS A 32 20.48 -15.43 28.53
CA LYS A 32 20.16 -14.07 28.96
C LYS A 32 18.68 -13.78 28.87
N THR A 33 18.10 -13.29 29.96
CA THR A 33 16.69 -12.83 30.00
C THR A 33 16.67 -11.37 30.44
N ILE A 34 15.92 -10.54 29.71
CA ILE A 34 15.76 -9.11 29.98
C ILE A 34 14.28 -8.85 30.25
N ILE A 35 13.97 -8.32 31.43
CA ILE A 35 12.63 -7.90 31.83
C ILE A 35 12.69 -6.40 32.13
N ARG A 36 11.87 -5.61 31.43
CA ARG A 36 11.77 -4.17 31.60
C ARG A 36 10.45 -3.87 32.28
N GLU A 37 10.48 -3.51 33.55
CA GLU A 37 9.31 -3.12 34.31
C GLU A 37 9.06 -1.62 34.15
N LEU A 38 7.97 -1.26 33.48
CA LEU A 38 7.49 0.11 33.33
C LEU A 38 6.44 0.37 34.41
N GLU A 39 6.84 1.07 35.47
CA GLU A 39 5.94 1.51 36.53
C GLU A 39 5.25 2.80 36.10
N VAL A 40 3.92 2.77 36.05
CA VAL A 40 3.10 3.89 35.57
C VAL A 40 2.21 4.37 36.70
N LEU A 41 2.49 5.55 37.24
CA LEU A 41 1.61 6.21 38.19
C LEU A 41 0.86 7.34 37.47
N PRO A 42 -0.48 7.25 37.34
CA PRO A 42 -1.26 8.29 36.69
C PRO A 42 -0.99 9.66 37.30
N GLY A 43 -0.49 10.60 36.48
CA GLY A 43 -0.16 11.98 36.88
C GLY A 43 1.27 12.21 37.39
N TYR A 44 2.05 11.16 37.68
CA TYR A 44 3.42 11.26 38.24
C TYR A 44 4.53 10.80 37.29
N GLY A 45 4.17 10.42 36.05
CA GLY A 45 5.09 9.94 35.02
C GLY A 45 5.35 8.44 35.10
N ALA A 46 6.11 7.92 34.13
CA ALA A 46 6.50 6.52 34.08
C ALA A 46 7.99 6.36 34.41
N ASN A 47 8.34 5.29 35.10
CA ASN A 47 9.73 4.93 35.38
C ASN A 47 10.00 3.49 34.89
N THR A 48 11.13 3.28 34.23
CA THR A 48 11.49 1.95 33.73
C THR A 48 12.67 1.39 34.52
N THR A 49 12.50 0.18 35.04
CA THR A 49 13.58 -0.62 35.64
C THR A 49 13.85 -1.83 34.76
N ILE A 50 15.10 -2.08 34.40
CA ILE A 50 15.50 -3.21 33.58
C ILE A 50 16.19 -4.22 34.49
N ALA A 51 15.59 -5.40 34.66
CA ALA A 51 16.18 -6.54 35.33
C ALA A 51 16.76 -7.51 34.30
N VAL A 52 18.04 -7.84 34.46
CA VAL A 52 18.76 -8.79 33.61
C VAL A 52 19.17 -9.99 34.44
N THR A 53 18.92 -11.18 33.88
CA THR A 53 19.33 -12.46 34.45
C THR A 53 20.21 -13.20 33.46
N LEU A 54 21.44 -13.53 33.86
CA LEU A 54 22.40 -14.32 33.11
C LEU A 54 22.57 -15.67 33.80
N VAL A 55 22.29 -16.76 33.08
CA VAL A 55 22.45 -18.13 33.59
C VAL A 55 23.55 -18.82 32.80
N PHE A 56 24.57 -19.31 33.49
CA PHE A 56 25.73 -19.96 32.88
C PHE A 56 25.51 -21.48 32.87
N ASP A 57 25.41 -22.08 31.69
CA ASP A 57 25.13 -23.52 31.57
C ASP A 57 26.35 -24.39 31.96
N ARG A 58 27.55 -23.80 31.94
CA ARG A 58 28.82 -24.42 32.33
C ARG A 58 29.61 -23.47 33.22
N GLY A 59 30.55 -24.02 33.98
CA GLY A 59 31.44 -23.21 34.80
C GLY A 59 32.31 -22.30 33.93
N PHE A 60 32.45 -21.04 34.38
CA PHE A 60 33.21 -19.99 33.71
C PHE A 60 34.12 -19.31 34.72
N SER A 61 35.43 -19.30 34.43
CA SER A 61 36.43 -18.58 35.21
C SER A 61 37.09 -17.55 34.29
N GLY A 62 36.95 -16.27 34.61
CA GLY A 62 37.42 -15.19 33.74
C GLY A 62 36.69 -13.87 33.94
N SER A 63 36.91 -12.92 33.03
CA SER A 63 36.22 -11.65 33.00
C SER A 63 35.25 -11.60 31.82
N PHE A 64 34.08 -11.01 32.03
CA PHE A 64 33.08 -10.85 30.99
C PHE A 64 32.43 -9.47 31.04
N THR A 65 31.85 -9.05 29.93
CA THR A 65 31.07 -7.82 29.81
C THR A 65 29.71 -8.14 29.21
N ASP A 66 28.65 -7.65 29.84
CA ASP A 66 27.29 -7.72 29.32
C ASP A 66 26.87 -6.37 28.73
N TYR A 67 26.29 -6.40 27.54
CA TYR A 67 25.79 -5.23 26.84
C TYR A 67 24.27 -5.16 26.92
N LEU A 68 23.72 -3.98 27.26
CA LEU A 68 22.30 -3.76 27.42
C LEU A 68 21.84 -2.51 26.66
N ALA A 69 20.79 -2.64 25.85
CA ALA A 69 20.20 -1.54 25.12
C ALA A 69 19.15 -0.81 25.97
N PHE A 70 18.94 0.47 25.65
CA PHE A 70 17.94 1.36 26.29
C PHE A 70 18.09 1.52 27.81
N ALA A 71 19.25 1.20 28.39
CA ALA A 71 19.53 1.38 29.80
C ALA A 71 20.14 2.75 30.11
N THR A 72 19.88 3.27 31.30
CA THR A 72 20.60 4.37 31.95
C THR A 72 21.62 3.79 32.94
N GLY A 73 22.80 4.42 33.10
CA GLY A 73 23.86 3.92 33.99
C GLY A 73 23.56 4.15 35.48
N GLU A 74 22.35 4.60 35.80
CA GLU A 74 21.91 4.96 37.14
C GLU A 74 21.15 3.82 37.80
N GLY A 75 21.17 3.79 39.14
CA GLY A 75 20.37 2.83 39.92
C GLY A 75 20.78 1.37 39.74
N LEU A 76 22.06 1.12 39.44
CA LEU A 76 22.58 -0.24 39.33
C LEU A 76 22.51 -0.97 40.68
N SER A 77 21.83 -2.10 40.71
CA SER A 77 21.82 -3.05 41.82
C SER A 77 22.07 -4.45 41.28
N ALA A 78 23.05 -5.17 41.80
CA ALA A 78 23.48 -6.45 41.27
C ALA A 78 23.78 -7.46 42.38
N THR A 79 23.58 -8.76 42.11
CA THR A 79 23.97 -9.83 43.01
C THR A 79 25.49 -9.94 43.13
N LEU A 80 26.20 -9.71 42.02
CA LEU A 80 27.62 -9.46 41.97
C LEU A 80 27.87 -8.05 41.43
N THR A 81 28.52 -7.21 42.21
CA THR A 81 28.83 -5.83 41.79
C THR A 81 29.79 -5.86 40.60
N PRO A 82 29.45 -5.22 39.47
CA PRO A 82 30.36 -5.12 38.33
C PRO A 82 31.56 -4.26 38.69
N SER A 83 32.73 -4.62 38.15
CA SER A 83 33.99 -3.89 38.32
C SER A 83 34.01 -2.60 37.51
N ARG A 84 33.28 -2.54 36.40
CA ARG A 84 33.17 -1.34 35.55
C ARG A 84 31.79 -1.24 34.91
N VAL A 85 31.26 -0.02 34.87
CA VAL A 85 30.04 0.32 34.11
C VAL A 85 30.39 1.45 33.17
N ALA A 86 30.15 1.28 31.88
CA ALA A 86 30.47 2.28 30.87
C ALA A 86 29.42 2.29 29.74
N TYR A 87 29.38 3.37 28.98
CA TYR A 87 28.64 3.41 27.72
C TYR A 87 29.56 3.14 26.54
N SER A 88 29.17 2.20 25.69
CA SER A 88 29.91 1.85 24.48
C SER A 88 28.92 1.66 23.34
N HIS A 89 29.09 2.40 22.24
CA HIS A 89 28.26 2.29 21.04
C HIS A 89 26.74 2.38 21.28
N GLY A 90 26.31 3.19 22.25
CA GLY A 90 24.89 3.35 22.59
C GLY A 90 24.30 2.26 23.51
N LEU A 91 25.13 1.32 23.95
CA LEU A 91 24.76 0.26 24.91
C LEU A 91 25.42 0.54 26.27
N LEU A 92 24.73 0.14 27.35
CA LEU A 92 25.33 0.06 28.67
C LEU A 92 26.16 -1.22 28.75
N ALA A 93 27.45 -1.08 29.04
CA ALA A 93 28.38 -2.17 29.22
C ALA A 93 28.67 -2.34 30.72
N CYS A 94 28.25 -3.48 31.28
CA CYS A 94 28.56 -3.88 32.66
C CYS A 94 29.64 -4.96 32.59
N SER A 95 30.80 -4.72 33.21
CA SER A 95 31.94 -5.64 33.20
C SER A 95 32.17 -6.23 34.58
N TRP A 96 32.46 -7.53 34.64
CA TRP A 96 32.89 -8.24 35.83
C TRP A 96 34.29 -8.79 35.61
N GLY A 97 35.19 -8.51 36.54
CA GLY A 97 36.58 -8.96 36.50
C GLY A 97 36.79 -10.19 37.37
N SER A 98 37.56 -11.17 36.87
CA SER A 98 38.06 -12.33 37.62
C SER A 98 36.98 -13.07 38.42
N VAL A 99 35.89 -13.42 37.75
CA VAL A 99 34.74 -14.14 38.33
C VAL A 99 34.97 -15.64 38.19
N ASP A 100 34.61 -16.41 39.21
CA ASP A 100 34.60 -17.87 39.17
C ASP A 100 33.17 -18.39 39.39
N LEU A 101 32.54 -18.84 38.31
CA LEU A 101 31.14 -19.24 38.25
C LEU A 101 31.04 -20.75 38.02
N ARG A 102 30.14 -21.39 38.77
CA ARG A 102 29.80 -22.82 38.65
C ARG A 102 28.69 -23.04 37.62
N PRO A 103 28.55 -24.26 37.07
CA PRO A 103 27.41 -24.60 36.22
C PRO A 103 26.08 -24.34 36.95
N GLY A 104 25.19 -23.58 36.33
CA GLY A 104 23.90 -23.19 36.89
C GLY A 104 23.90 -21.90 37.71
N ASP A 105 25.07 -21.27 37.93
CA ASP A 105 25.15 -20.00 38.62
C ASP A 105 24.44 -18.89 37.84
N VAL A 106 23.85 -17.96 38.59
CA VAL A 106 23.02 -16.88 38.06
C VAL A 106 23.55 -15.54 38.50
N VAL A 107 23.89 -14.69 37.52
CA VAL A 107 24.22 -13.29 37.74
C VAL A 107 22.98 -12.46 37.44
N LYS A 108 22.47 -11.73 38.43
CA LYS A 108 21.33 -10.84 38.27
C LYS A 108 21.77 -9.41 38.52
N TYR A 109 21.31 -8.51 37.68
CA TYR A 109 21.47 -7.09 37.93
C TYR A 109 20.26 -6.32 37.42
N SER A 110 20.04 -5.15 38.00
CA SER A 110 18.98 -4.23 37.66
C SER A 110 19.56 -2.84 37.47
N VAL A 111 19.06 -2.12 36.48
CA VAL A 111 19.46 -0.74 36.16
C VAL A 111 18.23 0.04 35.76
N ARG A 112 18.28 1.37 35.84
CA ARG A 112 17.23 2.19 35.25
C ARG A 112 17.26 2.09 33.72
N GLY A 113 16.10 2.25 33.11
CA GLY A 113 15.88 2.21 31.68
C GLY A 113 15.30 3.52 31.14
N ARG A 114 15.42 3.71 29.83
CA ARG A 114 14.65 4.72 29.11
C ARG A 114 13.21 4.22 28.95
N ASN A 115 12.25 5.11 29.11
CA ASN A 115 10.84 4.80 28.83
C ASN A 115 10.66 4.60 27.33
N LEU A 116 10.34 3.36 26.93
CA LEU A 116 10.06 3.02 25.53
C LEU A 116 8.61 3.30 25.14
N PHE A 117 7.72 3.32 26.13
CA PHE A 117 6.29 3.50 25.98
C PHE A 117 5.77 4.57 26.95
N ASP A 118 4.78 5.32 26.49
CA ASP A 118 3.89 6.15 27.29
C ASP A 118 2.59 5.38 27.50
N VAL A 119 2.15 5.25 28.75
CA VAL A 119 0.94 4.50 29.10
C VAL A 119 0.01 5.42 29.86
N ARG A 120 -1.17 5.62 29.30
CA ARG A 120 -2.21 6.50 29.83
C ARG A 120 -3.42 5.66 30.20
N VAL A 121 -3.84 5.78 31.46
CA VAL A 121 -5.02 5.09 32.00
C VAL A 121 -6.11 6.12 32.25
N TYR A 122 -7.31 5.83 31.75
CA TYR A 122 -8.50 6.63 31.99
C TYR A 122 -9.59 5.75 32.59
N VAL A 123 -10.20 6.25 33.66
CA VAL A 123 -11.35 5.60 34.28
C VAL A 123 -12.53 6.56 34.22
N GLU A 124 -13.67 6.05 33.75
CA GLU A 124 -14.92 6.79 33.68
C GLU A 124 -16.00 6.00 34.43
N ALA A 125 -16.92 6.71 35.08
CA ALA A 125 -18.10 6.13 35.70
C ALA A 125 -19.35 6.74 35.07
N ASP A 126 -20.24 5.89 34.55
CA ASP A 126 -21.47 6.29 33.85
C ASP A 126 -21.23 7.40 32.79
N GLY A 127 -20.13 7.28 32.04
CA GLY A 127 -19.73 8.22 30.98
C GLY A 127 -19.03 9.51 31.45
N LYS A 128 -18.76 9.66 32.75
CA LYS A 128 -18.01 10.81 33.30
C LYS A 128 -16.61 10.39 33.73
N ARG A 129 -15.59 11.08 33.25
CA ARG A 129 -14.19 10.84 33.61
C ARG A 129 -13.92 11.15 35.07
N LEU A 130 -13.30 10.19 35.77
CA LEU A 130 -12.94 10.32 37.17
C LEU A 130 -11.59 11.02 37.34
N GLN A 131 -11.49 11.90 38.33
CA GLN A 131 -10.21 12.39 38.83
C GLN A 131 -9.78 11.48 39.98
N ALA A 132 -8.69 10.73 39.75
CA ALA A 132 -8.14 9.81 40.73
C ALA A 132 -6.92 10.43 41.43
N ASP A 133 -6.85 10.26 42.76
CA ASP A 133 -5.63 10.52 43.54
C ASP A 133 -4.81 9.23 43.65
N CYS A 134 -3.63 9.22 43.04
CA CYS A 134 -2.73 8.07 42.99
C CYS A 134 -1.51 8.19 43.91
N SER A 135 -1.49 9.16 44.84
CA SER A 135 -0.33 9.48 45.70
C SER A 135 0.09 8.36 46.66
N ARG A 136 -0.78 7.38 46.94
CA ARG A 136 -0.57 6.32 47.94
C ARG A 136 -0.20 4.95 47.36
N GLY A 137 0.23 4.89 46.10
CA GLY A 137 0.53 3.63 45.39
C GLY A 137 -0.71 2.86 44.89
N TYR A 138 -1.90 3.39 45.15
CA TYR A 138 -3.17 2.99 44.51
C TYR A 138 -3.91 4.26 44.11
N CYS A 139 -4.77 4.14 43.10
CA CYS A 139 -5.58 5.25 42.61
C CYS A 139 -6.96 5.23 43.27
N TYR A 140 -7.32 6.30 43.96
CA TYR A 140 -8.63 6.45 44.61
C TYR A 140 -9.48 7.48 43.87
N ALA A 141 -10.72 7.12 43.54
CA ALA A 141 -11.68 8.00 42.89
C ALA A 141 -13.06 7.89 43.54
N VAL A 142 -13.86 8.96 43.47
CA VAL A 142 -15.22 9.00 44.01
C VAL A 142 -16.23 9.05 42.87
N ALA A 143 -17.15 8.09 42.84
CA ALA A 143 -18.20 7.98 41.84
C ALA A 143 -19.48 7.44 42.52
N LEU A 144 -20.18 8.33 43.23
CA LEU A 144 -21.35 7.94 44.03
C LEU A 144 -22.44 7.34 43.15
N LYS A 145 -22.96 6.18 43.56
CA LYS A 145 -24.04 5.44 42.86
C LYS A 145 -23.71 5.06 41.41
N ALA A 146 -22.43 4.99 41.02
CA ALA A 146 -22.05 4.62 39.65
C ALA A 146 -22.50 3.19 39.30
N HIS A 147 -23.16 2.96 38.17
CA HIS A 147 -23.62 1.61 37.78
C HIS A 147 -22.58 0.90 36.90
N THR A 148 -21.85 1.70 36.12
CA THR A 148 -20.85 1.22 35.17
C THR A 148 -19.51 1.90 35.40
N ILE A 149 -18.42 1.16 35.17
CA ILE A 149 -17.05 1.65 35.20
C ILE A 149 -16.37 1.30 33.88
N ASN A 150 -15.96 2.31 33.12
CA ASN A 150 -15.17 2.15 31.92
C ASN A 150 -13.70 2.32 32.27
N TYR A 151 -12.89 1.31 31.96
CA TYR A 151 -11.45 1.37 32.11
C TYR A 151 -10.80 1.35 30.73
N THR A 152 -10.08 2.41 30.41
CA THR A 152 -9.33 2.54 29.15
C THR A 152 -7.84 2.58 29.44
N VAL A 153 -7.09 1.71 28.78
CA VAL A 153 -5.63 1.79 28.72
C VAL A 153 -5.19 2.14 27.30
N GLU A 154 -4.37 3.17 27.18
CA GLU A 154 -3.75 3.65 25.95
C GLU A 154 -2.24 3.52 26.10
N ILE A 155 -1.59 2.84 25.14
CA ILE A 155 -0.15 2.59 25.13
C ILE A 155 0.39 3.17 23.84
N GLU A 156 1.41 4.02 23.92
CA GLU A 156 2.05 4.66 22.78
C GLU A 156 3.57 4.44 22.83
N ALA A 157 4.16 3.98 21.74
CA ALA A 157 5.60 3.83 21.60
C ALA A 157 6.25 5.20 21.37
N VAL A 158 7.11 5.61 22.31
CA VAL A 158 7.78 6.92 22.29
C VAL A 158 9.16 6.82 21.63
N ASP A 159 9.84 5.69 21.79
CA ASP A 159 11.16 5.49 21.19
C ASP A 159 11.09 5.38 19.65
N ARG A 160 12.04 6.03 18.97
CA ARG A 160 12.08 6.11 17.50
C ARG A 160 12.21 4.73 16.82
N LEU A 161 12.97 3.81 17.40
CA LEU A 161 13.17 2.47 16.84
C LEU A 161 11.93 1.62 17.06
N VAL A 162 11.36 1.69 18.26
CA VAL A 162 10.19 0.93 18.71
C VAL A 162 8.91 1.37 18.00
N ARG A 163 8.70 2.67 17.80
CA ARG A 163 7.50 3.25 17.15
C ARG A 163 7.27 2.78 15.72
N LYS A 164 8.32 2.36 15.01
CA LYS A 164 8.25 1.91 13.61
C LYS A 164 8.08 0.39 13.47
N GLN A 165 7.97 -0.33 14.59
CA GLN A 165 7.78 -1.79 14.57
C GLN A 165 6.34 -2.16 14.91
N GLN A 166 5.93 -3.32 14.42
CA GLN A 166 4.75 -4.00 14.93
C GLN A 166 5.15 -4.86 16.11
N LEU A 167 4.68 -4.51 17.31
CA LEU A 167 5.09 -5.21 18.53
C LEU A 167 3.97 -6.12 19.03
N PRO A 168 4.29 -7.38 19.39
CA PRO A 168 3.37 -8.25 20.09
C PRO A 168 3.04 -7.67 21.47
N ILE A 169 1.75 -7.56 21.77
CA ILE A 169 1.22 -7.17 23.08
C ILE A 169 0.28 -8.26 23.59
N SER A 170 0.41 -8.62 24.87
CA SER A 170 -0.51 -9.48 25.58
C SER A 170 -0.99 -8.77 26.83
N ILE A 171 -2.31 -8.61 26.95
CA ILE A 171 -2.99 -8.07 28.13
C ILE A 171 -3.79 -9.20 28.76
N SER A 172 -3.51 -9.52 30.02
CA SER A 172 -4.33 -10.43 30.80
C SER A 172 -4.94 -9.68 31.97
N TRP A 173 -6.17 -10.04 32.33
CA TRP A 173 -6.88 -9.38 33.41
C TRP A 173 -7.76 -10.38 34.14
N SER A 174 -7.65 -10.44 35.46
CA SER A 174 -8.54 -11.23 36.31
C SER A 174 -9.37 -10.31 37.19
N ILE A 175 -10.67 -10.58 37.30
CA ILE A 175 -11.60 -9.84 38.14
C ILE A 175 -12.50 -10.79 38.93
N ASP A 176 -13.02 -10.32 40.07
CA ASP A 176 -14.03 -11.04 40.84
C ASP A 176 -15.45 -10.65 40.35
N PRO A 177 -16.21 -11.60 39.77
CA PRO A 177 -17.55 -11.35 39.23
C PRO A 177 -18.60 -10.97 40.28
N MET A 178 -18.32 -11.18 41.58
CA MET A 178 -19.21 -10.74 42.66
C MET A 178 -19.27 -9.21 42.77
N TYR A 179 -18.17 -8.53 42.43
CA TYR A 179 -18.06 -7.07 42.54
C TYR A 179 -18.12 -6.37 41.18
N LEU A 180 -17.44 -6.92 40.17
CA LEU A 180 -17.33 -6.34 38.83
C LEU A 180 -17.55 -7.42 37.78
N TYR A 181 -18.42 -7.16 36.81
CA TYR A 181 -18.64 -8.07 35.68
C TYR A 181 -18.46 -7.33 34.35
N PRO A 182 -17.72 -7.86 33.37
CA PRO A 182 -17.53 -7.16 32.11
C PRO A 182 -18.79 -7.26 31.25
N ILE A 183 -19.28 -6.13 30.76
CA ILE A 183 -20.47 -6.05 29.90
C ILE A 183 -20.15 -5.59 28.48
N GLY A 184 -18.96 -5.03 28.26
CA GLY A 184 -18.54 -4.56 26.95
C GLY A 184 -17.03 -4.44 26.82
N TYR A 185 -16.54 -4.61 25.60
CA TYR A 185 -15.13 -4.52 25.25
C TYR A 185 -14.97 -3.72 23.95
N SER A 186 -13.90 -2.94 23.83
CA SER A 186 -13.54 -2.34 22.54
C SER A 186 -13.08 -3.39 21.53
N GLU A 187 -12.40 -4.43 22.01
CA GLU A 187 -11.97 -5.61 21.25
C GLU A 187 -12.36 -6.86 22.03
N ASN A 188 -12.93 -7.86 21.36
CA ASN A 188 -13.30 -9.11 22.02
C ASN A 188 -12.03 -9.89 22.47
N PRO A 189 -11.97 -10.38 23.72
CA PRO A 189 -10.83 -11.17 24.19
C PRO A 189 -10.74 -12.51 23.43
N GLN A 190 -9.52 -12.99 23.15
CA GLN A 190 -9.33 -14.31 22.53
C GLN A 190 -9.65 -15.44 23.51
N SER A 191 -9.53 -15.20 24.82
CA SER A 191 -9.87 -16.17 25.85
C SER A 191 -10.62 -15.47 26.98
N LEU A 192 -11.77 -16.03 27.34
CA LEU A 192 -12.55 -15.70 28.53
C LEU A 192 -12.73 -16.99 29.32
N ARG A 193 -12.20 -17.03 30.55
CA ARG A 193 -12.27 -18.20 31.41
C ARG A 193 -12.81 -17.81 32.77
N GLU A 194 -13.89 -18.47 33.15
CA GLU A 194 -14.45 -18.40 34.50
C GLU A 194 -13.85 -19.56 35.30
N SER A 195 -13.09 -19.24 36.34
CA SER A 195 -12.41 -20.21 37.19
C SER A 195 -12.77 -19.95 38.64
N GLY A 196 -13.80 -20.63 39.13
CA GLY A 196 -14.26 -20.50 40.52
C GLY A 196 -14.77 -19.09 40.81
N ALA A 197 -14.01 -18.33 41.61
CA ALA A 197 -14.36 -16.98 42.06
C ALA A 197 -13.76 -15.86 41.18
N GLU A 198 -13.13 -16.18 40.06
CA GLU A 198 -12.52 -15.18 39.18
C GLU A 198 -12.92 -15.40 37.71
N VAL A 199 -13.09 -14.28 36.99
CA VAL A 199 -13.20 -14.26 35.54
C VAL A 199 -11.92 -13.66 34.98
N SER A 200 -11.25 -14.42 34.12
CA SER A 200 -10.00 -14.03 33.48
C SER A 200 -10.17 -13.81 31.98
N PHE A 201 -9.57 -12.73 31.50
CA PHE A 201 -9.58 -12.30 30.10
C PHE A 201 -8.16 -12.24 29.58
N GLN A 202 -7.99 -12.56 28.30
CA GLN A 202 -6.72 -12.41 27.63
C GLN A 202 -6.92 -11.81 26.23
N TRP A 203 -6.20 -10.72 25.98
CA TRP A 203 -6.02 -10.11 24.68
C TRP A 203 -4.59 -10.33 24.20
N THR A 204 -4.41 -10.89 23.01
CA THR A 204 -3.11 -10.99 22.33
C THR A 204 -3.20 -10.33 20.97
N SER A 205 -2.44 -9.27 20.74
CA SER A 205 -2.51 -8.49 19.51
C SER A 205 -1.12 -8.00 19.06
N PHE A 206 -1.08 -7.32 17.92
CA PHE A 206 0.09 -6.59 17.45
C PHE A 206 -0.31 -5.13 17.25
N PHE A 207 0.48 -4.22 17.80
CA PHE A 207 0.21 -2.79 17.64
C PHE A 207 1.34 -2.08 16.90
N ASN A 208 0.98 -1.05 16.14
CA ASN A 208 1.91 -0.23 15.37
C ASN A 208 1.85 1.21 15.91
N GLY A 209 2.84 1.56 16.74
CA GLY A 209 2.93 2.87 17.36
C GLY A 209 2.00 3.06 18.56
N SER A 210 0.70 2.74 18.47
CA SER A 210 -0.24 2.88 19.60
C SER A 210 -1.24 1.74 19.71
N TYR A 211 -1.70 1.45 20.93
CA TYR A 211 -2.73 0.45 21.25
C TYR A 211 -3.71 1.03 22.28
N ARG A 212 -5.01 0.80 22.09
CA ARG A 212 -6.06 1.24 23.02
C ARG A 212 -7.02 0.11 23.31
N LEU A 213 -7.13 -0.27 24.58
CA LEU A 213 -8.11 -1.25 25.06
C LEU A 213 -9.07 -0.56 26.04
N THR A 214 -10.37 -0.74 25.82
CA THR A 214 -11.43 -0.24 26.72
C THR A 214 -12.29 -1.42 27.17
N VAL A 215 -12.52 -1.54 28.47
CA VAL A 215 -13.41 -2.53 29.07
C VAL A 215 -14.45 -1.82 29.93
N VAL A 216 -15.71 -2.16 29.72
CA VAL A 216 -16.87 -1.65 30.45
C VAL A 216 -17.29 -2.70 31.46
N PHE A 217 -17.25 -2.34 32.74
CA PHE A 217 -17.69 -3.19 33.83
C PHE A 217 -19.03 -2.72 34.40
N GLU A 218 -19.92 -3.66 34.64
CA GLU A 218 -21.08 -3.50 35.50
C GLU A 218 -20.66 -3.71 36.95
N VAL A 219 -21.04 -2.78 37.83
CA VAL A 219 -20.80 -2.90 39.27
C VAL A 219 -21.94 -3.70 39.91
N ARG A 220 -21.61 -4.89 40.42
CA ARG A 220 -22.57 -5.81 41.03
C ARG A 220 -22.56 -5.79 42.55
N GLY A 221 -21.42 -5.45 43.14
CA GLY A 221 -21.23 -5.45 44.59
C GLY A 221 -20.25 -4.39 45.04
N GLU A 222 -20.26 -4.10 46.34
CA GLU A 222 -19.35 -3.18 47.00
C GLU A 222 -18.76 -3.87 48.23
N ASN A 223 -17.54 -3.51 48.60
CA ASN A 223 -16.96 -3.98 49.86
C ASN A 223 -17.60 -3.24 51.07
N PRO A 224 -17.32 -3.66 52.33
CA PRO A 224 -17.91 -3.03 53.52
C PRO A 224 -17.60 -1.53 53.69
N TRP A 225 -16.60 -1.00 52.98
CA TRP A 225 -16.24 0.41 52.97
C TRP A 225 -16.95 1.22 51.88
N GLY A 226 -17.84 0.58 51.10
CA GLY A 226 -18.56 1.21 49.99
C GLY A 226 -17.69 1.43 48.75
N GLU A 227 -16.63 0.63 48.61
CA GLU A 227 -15.66 0.74 47.52
C GLU A 227 -15.70 -0.47 46.60
N VAL A 228 -15.39 -0.23 45.33
CA VAL A 228 -15.21 -1.25 44.30
C VAL A 228 -13.75 -1.24 43.87
N LEU A 229 -13.11 -2.41 43.91
CA LEU A 229 -11.72 -2.58 43.50
C LEU A 229 -11.69 -2.99 42.02
N VAL A 230 -11.09 -2.16 41.20
CA VAL A 230 -10.73 -2.48 39.82
C VAL A 230 -9.25 -2.90 39.84
N PRO A 231 -8.94 -4.21 39.76
CA PRO A 231 -7.56 -4.67 39.72
C PRO A 231 -6.87 -4.19 38.43
N PRO A 232 -5.56 -3.95 38.44
CA PRO A 232 -4.85 -3.55 37.23
C PRO A 232 -4.73 -4.74 36.26
N PRO A 233 -4.85 -4.51 34.94
CA PRO A 233 -4.50 -5.54 33.97
C PRO A 233 -2.98 -5.74 33.93
N THR A 234 -2.57 -6.98 33.68
CA THR A 234 -1.19 -7.35 33.42
C THR A 234 -0.90 -7.17 31.94
N ILE A 235 0.01 -6.24 31.60
CA ILE A 235 0.34 -5.90 30.21
C ILE A 235 1.78 -6.28 29.93
N THR A 236 1.99 -7.04 28.87
CA THR A 236 3.31 -7.49 28.42
C THR A 236 3.51 -7.16 26.94
N ILE A 237 4.65 -6.55 26.62
CA ILE A 237 5.03 -6.19 25.25
C ILE A 237 6.36 -6.85 24.94
N SER A 238 6.43 -7.65 23.88
CA SER A 238 7.66 -8.34 23.51
C SER A 238 8.50 -7.50 22.54
N LEU A 239 9.76 -7.28 22.89
CA LEU A 239 10.76 -6.64 22.02
C LEU A 239 11.58 -7.67 21.22
N ASP A 240 11.21 -8.95 21.28
CA ASP A 240 11.90 -10.01 20.55
C ASP A 240 11.70 -9.87 19.02
N PRO A 241 12.77 -9.63 18.23
CA PRO A 241 12.69 -9.49 16.79
C PRO A 241 12.32 -10.81 16.09
N ARG A 242 12.48 -11.97 16.73
CA ARG A 242 12.12 -13.29 16.15
C ARG A 242 10.63 -13.40 15.87
N LEU A 243 9.79 -12.87 16.78
CA LEU A 243 8.35 -12.86 16.60
C LEU A 243 7.94 -11.96 15.43
N GLN A 244 8.59 -10.80 15.29
CA GLN A 244 8.34 -9.87 14.19
C GLN A 244 8.82 -10.44 12.84
N ALA A 245 10.01 -11.07 12.82
CA ALA A 245 10.52 -11.74 11.64
C ALA A 245 9.56 -12.82 11.14
N SER A 246 9.04 -13.66 12.04
CA SER A 246 8.09 -14.71 11.64
C SER A 246 6.76 -14.15 11.09
N LEU A 247 6.28 -13.01 11.59
CA LEU A 247 5.13 -12.31 11.00
C LEU A 247 5.43 -11.78 9.60
N ILE A 248 6.57 -11.11 9.42
CA ILE A 248 7.00 -10.58 8.13
C ILE A 248 7.11 -11.72 7.10
N GLU A 249 7.71 -12.84 7.49
CA GLU A 249 7.82 -14.04 6.66
C GLU A 249 6.45 -14.62 6.32
N ARG A 250 5.54 -14.72 7.29
CA ARG A 250 4.16 -15.21 7.08
C ARG A 250 3.38 -14.30 6.14
N TYR A 251 3.43 -12.98 6.32
CA TYR A 251 2.78 -12.02 5.40
C TYR A 251 3.35 -12.12 3.99
N ARG A 252 4.67 -12.25 3.85
CA ARG A 252 5.31 -12.43 2.55
C ARG A 252 4.91 -13.75 1.90
N TYR A 253 4.85 -14.83 2.67
CA TYR A 253 4.37 -16.13 2.19
C TYR A 253 2.92 -16.05 1.71
N PHE A 254 2.02 -15.43 2.49
CA PHE A 254 0.63 -15.22 2.07
C PHE A 254 0.54 -14.35 0.81
N THR A 255 1.32 -13.27 0.73
CA THR A 255 1.33 -12.39 -0.44
C THR A 255 1.86 -13.13 -1.68
N ALA A 256 2.94 -13.89 -1.54
CA ALA A 256 3.51 -14.70 -2.61
C ALA A 256 2.52 -15.77 -3.07
N LYS A 257 1.87 -16.47 -2.14
CA LYS A 257 0.85 -17.47 -2.44
C LYS A 257 -0.38 -16.87 -3.11
N LEU A 258 -0.85 -15.71 -2.65
CA LEU A 258 -1.98 -15.02 -3.25
C LEU A 258 -1.65 -14.49 -4.66
N LEU A 259 -0.40 -14.06 -4.89
CA LEU A 259 0.08 -13.73 -6.23
C LEU A 259 0.17 -14.99 -7.11
N GLU A 260 0.69 -16.09 -6.59
CA GLU A 260 0.80 -17.37 -7.32
C GLU A 260 -0.58 -17.95 -7.66
N GLU A 261 -1.55 -17.90 -6.75
CA GLU A 261 -2.92 -18.38 -6.97
C GLU A 261 -3.69 -17.52 -7.98
N ASN A 262 -3.48 -16.20 -8.00
CA ASN A 262 -4.21 -15.29 -8.89
C ASN A 262 -3.53 -15.03 -10.23
N ILE A 263 -2.20 -15.16 -10.30
CA ILE A 263 -1.40 -14.82 -11.49
C ILE A 263 -0.77 -16.09 -12.11
N GLY A 264 -0.76 -17.21 -11.39
CA GLY A 264 -0.06 -18.43 -11.80
C GLY A 264 1.45 -18.27 -11.70
N ASN A 265 2.17 -18.72 -12.72
CA ASN A 265 3.62 -18.56 -12.77
C ASN A 265 3.99 -17.09 -13.05
N ILE A 266 4.49 -16.39 -12.02
CA ILE A 266 4.88 -14.96 -12.07
C ILE A 266 5.90 -14.67 -13.17
N THR A 267 6.81 -15.60 -13.47
CA THR A 267 7.78 -15.42 -14.58
C THR A 267 7.09 -15.49 -15.93
N ALA A 268 6.17 -16.45 -16.12
CA ALA A 268 5.37 -16.55 -17.35
C ALA A 268 4.44 -15.35 -17.54
N PHE A 269 3.85 -14.81 -16.46
CA PHE A 269 3.07 -13.58 -16.53
C PHE A 269 3.93 -12.39 -16.94
N ARG A 270 5.12 -12.24 -16.35
CA ARG A 270 6.05 -11.16 -16.70
C ARG A 270 6.44 -11.24 -18.17
N GLU A 271 6.78 -12.43 -18.67
CA GLU A 271 7.11 -12.65 -20.08
C GLU A 271 5.93 -12.29 -20.99
N ASN A 272 4.73 -12.81 -20.70
CA ASN A 272 3.52 -12.53 -21.47
C ASN A 272 3.14 -11.04 -21.46
N ALA A 273 3.24 -10.37 -20.32
CA ALA A 273 2.96 -8.94 -20.19
C ALA A 273 3.98 -8.09 -20.96
N THR A 274 5.27 -8.46 -20.94
CA THR A 274 6.29 -7.79 -21.77
C THR A 274 6.06 -8.01 -23.26
N ALA A 275 5.61 -9.20 -23.68
CA ALA A 275 5.25 -9.49 -25.06
C ALA A 275 4.04 -8.65 -25.51
N LEU A 276 2.99 -8.58 -24.69
CA LEU A 276 1.81 -7.74 -24.93
C LEU A 276 2.20 -6.26 -25.07
N ARG A 277 3.02 -5.75 -24.15
CA ARG A 277 3.54 -4.38 -24.22
C ARG A 277 4.27 -4.11 -25.52
N ASN A 278 5.19 -4.99 -25.92
CA ASN A 278 5.94 -4.82 -27.17
C ASN A 278 5.00 -4.82 -28.39
N LEU A 279 3.99 -5.68 -28.38
CA LEU A 279 2.96 -5.72 -29.42
C LEU A 279 2.17 -4.41 -29.48
N LEU A 280 1.76 -3.85 -28.33
CA LEU A 280 1.06 -2.56 -28.26
C LEU A 280 1.90 -1.39 -28.78
N TYR A 281 3.20 -1.34 -28.44
CA TYR A 281 4.11 -0.33 -28.99
C TYR A 281 4.29 -0.47 -30.51
N ASN A 282 4.47 -1.71 -31.00
CA ASN A 282 4.60 -1.95 -32.43
C ASN A 282 3.33 -1.57 -33.21
N LEU A 283 2.15 -1.89 -32.67
CA LEU A 283 0.87 -1.46 -33.25
C LEU A 283 0.71 0.06 -33.23
N SER A 284 1.10 0.72 -32.13
CA SER A 284 1.08 2.19 -32.05
C SER A 284 1.92 2.82 -33.16
N ILE A 285 3.14 2.32 -33.38
CA ILE A 285 4.04 2.81 -34.44
C ILE A 285 3.43 2.53 -35.82
N GLY A 286 2.88 1.32 -36.03
CA GLY A 286 2.20 0.96 -37.26
C GLY A 286 1.05 1.90 -37.61
N PHE A 287 0.20 2.23 -36.64
CA PHE A 287 -0.91 3.15 -36.87
C PHE A 287 -0.48 4.61 -37.07
N GLU A 288 0.61 5.07 -36.45
CA GLU A 288 1.19 6.38 -36.75
C GLU A 288 1.71 6.46 -38.20
N GLU A 289 2.36 5.41 -38.68
CA GLU A 289 2.85 5.34 -40.05
C GLU A 289 1.72 5.28 -41.07
N GLU A 290 0.68 4.46 -40.81
CA GLU A 290 -0.52 4.39 -41.64
C GLU A 290 -1.25 5.75 -41.69
N ALA A 291 -1.37 6.45 -40.55
CA ALA A 291 -1.93 7.80 -40.50
C ALA A 291 -1.13 8.79 -41.35
N ARG A 292 0.20 8.70 -41.33
CA ARG A 292 1.07 9.54 -42.15
C ARG A 292 0.87 9.27 -43.65
N MET A 293 0.73 8.01 -44.05
CA MET A 293 0.44 7.65 -45.43
C MET A 293 -0.91 8.21 -45.89
N LEU A 294 -1.95 8.14 -45.04
CA LEU A 294 -3.27 8.70 -45.34
C LEU A 294 -3.24 10.23 -45.47
N GLU A 295 -2.43 10.93 -44.67
CA GLU A 295 -2.24 12.39 -44.83
C GLU A 295 -1.58 12.75 -46.15
N ASN A 296 -0.52 12.02 -46.53
CA ASN A 296 0.14 12.24 -47.82
C ASN A 296 -0.83 11.99 -48.98
N ALA A 297 -1.62 10.91 -48.92
CA ALA A 297 -2.66 10.63 -49.90
C ALA A 297 -3.74 11.73 -49.92
N SER A 298 -4.10 12.29 -48.77
CA SER A 298 -5.06 13.39 -48.68
C SER A 298 -4.53 14.67 -49.34
N ALA A 299 -3.25 14.98 -49.16
CA ALA A 299 -2.61 16.14 -49.76
C ALA A 299 -2.59 16.00 -51.30
N LEU A 300 -2.19 14.83 -51.79
CA LEU A 300 -2.22 14.51 -53.22
C LEU A 300 -3.62 14.63 -53.82
N ALA A 301 -4.65 14.15 -53.11
CA ALA A 301 -6.04 14.27 -53.56
C ALA A 301 -6.51 15.74 -53.62
N ASP A 302 -6.10 16.58 -52.66
CA ASP A 302 -6.44 18.01 -52.62
C ASP A 302 -5.74 18.80 -53.74
N ASP A 303 -4.47 18.49 -54.00
CA ASP A 303 -3.69 19.05 -55.10
C ASP A 303 -4.29 18.67 -56.45
N ALA A 304 -4.64 17.39 -56.63
CA ALA A 304 -5.32 16.91 -57.83
C ALA A 304 -6.70 17.57 -58.01
N ALA A 305 -7.46 17.72 -56.94
CA ALA A 305 -8.75 18.41 -56.99
C ALA A 305 -8.60 19.87 -57.44
N THR A 306 -7.60 20.57 -56.91
CA THR A 306 -7.31 21.97 -57.26
C THR A 306 -6.86 22.11 -58.71
N ALA A 307 -6.00 21.19 -59.18
CA ALA A 307 -5.59 21.14 -60.58
C ALA A 307 -6.77 20.88 -61.52
N MET A 308 -7.68 19.97 -61.17
CA MET A 308 -8.88 19.67 -61.96
C MET A 308 -9.86 20.85 -62.01
N ASP A 309 -10.03 21.59 -60.92
CA ASP A 309 -10.91 22.76 -60.87
C ASP A 309 -10.34 23.92 -61.71
N ASN A 310 -9.03 24.13 -61.64
CA ASN A 310 -8.32 25.09 -62.49
C ASN A 310 -8.40 24.72 -63.97
N ALA A 311 -8.23 23.44 -64.31
CA ALA A 311 -8.39 22.96 -65.68
C ALA A 311 -9.83 23.16 -66.19
N ALA A 312 -10.84 22.85 -65.37
CA ALA A 312 -12.24 23.09 -65.72
C ALA A 312 -12.52 24.58 -65.98
N LEU A 313 -11.98 25.48 -65.15
CA LEU A 313 -12.07 26.93 -65.34
C LEU A 313 -11.43 27.38 -66.65
N GLN A 314 -10.26 26.86 -67.00
CA GLN A 314 -9.59 27.18 -68.27
C GLN A 314 -10.40 26.69 -69.48
N VAL A 315 -10.95 25.47 -69.42
CA VAL A 315 -11.81 24.93 -70.48
C VAL A 315 -13.04 25.82 -70.67
N LEU A 316 -13.70 26.23 -69.58
CA LEU A 316 -14.89 27.09 -69.66
C LEU A 316 -14.60 28.47 -70.25
N ARG A 317 -13.46 29.08 -69.89
CA ARG A 317 -13.01 30.32 -70.54
C ARG A 317 -12.76 30.13 -72.03
N GLY A 318 -12.13 29.01 -72.41
CA GLY A 318 -11.93 28.66 -73.82
C GLY A 318 -13.26 28.51 -74.56
N VAL A 319 -14.24 27.85 -73.94
CA VAL A 319 -15.58 27.66 -74.49
C VAL A 319 -16.37 28.98 -74.61
N GLU A 320 -16.18 29.93 -73.70
CA GLU A 320 -16.76 31.27 -73.79
C GLU A 320 -16.23 32.03 -75.02
N VAL A 321 -14.91 31.96 -75.25
CA VAL A 321 -14.28 32.50 -76.47
C VAL A 321 -14.85 31.82 -77.71
N MET A 322 -15.04 30.49 -77.67
CA MET A 322 -15.63 29.74 -78.78
C MET A 322 -17.06 30.21 -79.10
N SER A 323 -17.87 30.48 -78.07
CA SER A 323 -19.24 30.98 -78.24
C SER A 323 -19.28 32.37 -78.90
N SER A 324 -18.30 33.23 -78.60
CA SER A 324 -18.17 34.55 -79.22
C SER A 324 -17.79 34.44 -80.71
N ILE A 325 -16.85 33.54 -81.03
CA ILE A 325 -16.43 33.28 -82.41
C ILE A 325 -17.57 32.70 -83.24
N GLU A 326 -18.31 31.73 -82.69
CA GLU A 326 -19.49 31.16 -83.34
C GLU A 326 -20.51 32.24 -83.70
N GLY A 327 -20.88 33.11 -82.76
CA GLY A 327 -21.84 34.18 -83.03
C GLY A 327 -21.43 35.10 -84.18
N ARG A 328 -20.13 35.38 -84.32
CA ARG A 328 -19.57 36.15 -85.44
C ARG A 328 -19.62 35.37 -86.75
N ILE A 329 -19.14 34.12 -86.75
CA ILE A 329 -19.10 33.27 -87.95
C ILE A 329 -20.51 33.00 -88.47
N SER A 330 -21.47 32.67 -87.60
CA SER A 330 -22.87 32.45 -87.99
C SER A 330 -23.51 33.71 -88.57
N GLY A 331 -23.20 34.89 -88.01
CA GLY A 331 -23.66 36.17 -88.55
C GLY A 331 -23.09 36.45 -89.96
N GLU A 332 -21.79 36.25 -90.15
CA GLU A 332 -21.14 36.42 -91.45
C GLU A 332 -21.60 35.40 -92.49
N LEU A 333 -21.78 34.13 -92.11
CA LEU A 333 -22.29 33.09 -93.00
C LEU A 333 -23.72 33.37 -93.47
N ASN A 334 -24.60 33.85 -92.58
CA ASN A 334 -25.95 34.21 -92.94
C ASN A 334 -25.95 35.36 -93.96
N ASN A 335 -25.13 36.38 -93.75
CA ASN A 335 -24.96 37.49 -94.68
C ASN A 335 -24.40 37.03 -96.04
N ALA A 336 -23.36 36.19 -96.05
CA ALA A 336 -22.75 35.65 -97.26
C ALA A 336 -23.74 34.75 -98.04
N SER A 337 -24.50 33.91 -97.34
CA SER A 337 -25.54 33.07 -97.97
C SER A 337 -26.65 33.90 -98.60
N LEU A 338 -27.04 35.00 -97.96
CA LEU A 338 -28.06 35.92 -98.48
C LEU A 338 -27.55 36.71 -99.69
N ALA A 339 -26.26 37.10 -99.68
CA ALA A 339 -25.60 37.74 -100.82
C ALA A 339 -25.45 36.77 -102.01
N ALA A 340 -25.06 35.51 -101.77
CA ALA A 340 -24.97 34.48 -102.79
C ALA A 340 -26.33 34.20 -103.45
N ALA A 341 -27.39 34.06 -102.65
CA ALA A 341 -28.76 33.88 -103.15
C ALA A 341 -29.22 35.04 -104.04
N ARG A 342 -28.90 36.29 -103.64
CA ARG A 342 -29.18 37.48 -104.47
C ARG A 342 -28.37 37.47 -105.76
N ALA A 343 -27.08 37.12 -105.71
CA ALA A 343 -26.23 37.02 -106.90
C ALA A 343 -26.75 35.95 -107.88
N ARG A 344 -27.25 34.81 -107.36
CA ARG A 344 -27.85 33.75 -108.16
C ARG A 344 -29.12 34.20 -108.87
N ASP A 345 -29.99 34.93 -108.16
CA ASP A 345 -31.21 35.52 -108.73
C ASP A 345 -30.89 36.61 -109.78
N ILE A 346 -29.86 37.42 -109.57
CA ILE A 346 -29.42 38.42 -110.57
C ILE A 346 -28.86 37.72 -111.82
N LEU A 347 -27.99 36.72 -111.65
CA LEU A 347 -27.42 35.96 -112.76
C LEU A 347 -28.48 35.19 -113.56
N SER A 348 -29.49 34.62 -112.90
CA SER A 348 -30.59 33.93 -113.58
C SER A 348 -31.43 34.90 -114.43
N ARG A 349 -31.70 36.10 -113.93
CA ARG A 349 -32.38 37.18 -114.67
C ARG A 349 -31.56 37.70 -115.85
N ILE A 350 -30.25 37.85 -115.68
CA ILE A 350 -29.35 38.25 -116.79
C ILE A 350 -29.33 37.16 -117.88
N LYS A 351 -29.24 35.89 -117.48
CA LYS A 351 -29.28 34.74 -118.39
C LYS A 351 -30.61 34.66 -119.16
N SER A 352 -31.75 34.87 -118.49
CA SER A 352 -33.07 34.89 -119.16
C SER A 352 -33.23 36.06 -120.13
N ASN A 353 -32.68 37.24 -119.79
CA ASN A 353 -32.72 38.40 -120.68
C ASN A 353 -31.82 38.25 -121.90
N LEU A 354 -30.65 37.60 -121.76
CA LEU A 354 -29.77 37.27 -122.89
C LEU A 354 -30.42 36.28 -123.86
N THR A 355 -31.14 35.26 -123.35
CA THR A 355 -31.89 34.33 -124.19
C THR A 355 -33.04 35.00 -124.94
N LEU A 356 -33.66 36.03 -124.35
CA LEU A 356 -34.70 36.84 -125.02
C LEU A 356 -34.14 37.75 -126.12
N GLN A 357 -32.93 38.28 -125.94
CA GLN A 357 -32.28 39.12 -126.95
C GLN A 357 -31.62 38.34 -128.09
N GLU A 358 -31.39 37.03 -127.97
CA GLU A 358 -30.78 36.22 -129.03
C GLU A 358 -31.67 36.07 -130.28
N GLU A 359 -32.99 36.07 -130.12
CA GLU A 359 -33.93 36.04 -131.25
C GLU A 359 -34.09 37.39 -131.95
N GLU A 360 -34.02 38.51 -131.22
CA GLU A 360 -34.05 39.86 -131.78
C GLU A 360 -32.71 40.25 -132.45
N LEU A 361 -31.58 39.86 -131.86
CA LEU A 361 -30.26 40.14 -132.41
C LEU A 361 -29.98 39.31 -133.68
N LYS A 362 -30.42 38.04 -133.75
CA LYS A 362 -30.37 37.22 -134.99
C LYS A 362 -31.21 37.83 -136.13
N ARG A 363 -32.35 38.47 -135.83
CA ARG A 363 -33.15 39.20 -136.84
C ARG A 363 -32.48 40.48 -137.33
N ILE A 364 -31.73 41.18 -136.47
CA ILE A 364 -31.06 42.44 -136.81
C ILE A 364 -29.72 42.18 -137.53
N LEU A 365 -28.92 41.18 -137.11
CA LEU A 365 -27.66 40.78 -137.75
C LEU A 365 -27.86 40.20 -139.17
N ASN A 366 -28.97 39.50 -139.43
CA ASN A 366 -29.31 39.09 -140.81
C ASN A 366 -29.76 40.26 -141.71
N ARG A 367 -30.13 41.42 -141.12
CA ARG A 367 -30.48 42.63 -141.87
C ARG A 367 -29.30 43.61 -142.04
N LEU A 368 -28.25 43.48 -141.25
CA LEU A 368 -27.07 44.33 -141.29
C LEU A 368 -25.84 43.48 -141.59
N ASN A 369 -25.50 43.39 -142.88
CA ASN A 369 -24.29 42.76 -143.40
C ASN A 369 -23.04 43.55 -142.95
N THR A 370 -22.62 43.36 -141.70
CA THR A 370 -21.41 43.97 -141.14
C THR A 370 -20.47 42.89 -140.65
N THR A 371 -19.44 42.63 -141.46
CA THR A 371 -18.21 41.97 -141.07
C THR A 371 -17.44 42.88 -140.09
N GLY A 372 -17.11 42.34 -138.92
CA GLY A 372 -16.16 42.98 -138.00
C GLY A 372 -16.77 43.60 -136.75
N LEU A 373 -17.35 42.79 -135.87
CA LEU A 373 -17.43 43.05 -134.43
C LEU A 373 -17.51 41.70 -133.71
N ASN A 374 -16.35 41.24 -133.26
CA ASN A 374 -16.14 39.92 -132.66
C ASN A 374 -16.33 40.01 -131.13
N ILE A 375 -17.57 40.22 -130.69
CA ILE A 375 -18.00 39.84 -129.34
C ILE A 375 -19.25 38.98 -129.55
N THR A 376 -19.03 37.67 -129.62
CA THR A 376 -20.11 36.70 -129.79
C THR A 376 -20.90 36.60 -128.49
N THR A 377 -22.22 36.49 -128.61
CA THR A 377 -23.11 36.09 -127.50
C THR A 377 -22.61 34.82 -126.80
N ALA A 378 -21.91 33.95 -127.53
CA ALA A 378 -21.19 32.78 -127.02
C ALA A 378 -20.14 33.09 -125.93
N ASN A 379 -19.41 34.21 -126.03
CA ASN A 379 -18.42 34.61 -125.00
C ASN A 379 -19.10 35.12 -123.72
N LEU A 380 -20.25 35.80 -123.84
CA LEU A 380 -21.05 36.25 -122.70
C LEU A 380 -21.75 35.07 -122.00
N THR A 381 -22.26 34.09 -122.75
CA THR A 381 -22.81 32.87 -122.16
C THR A 381 -21.74 32.05 -121.45
N LEU A 382 -20.52 31.95 -122.00
CA LEU A 382 -19.39 31.29 -121.34
C LEU A 382 -19.02 31.96 -120.01
N LEU A 383 -18.93 33.29 -119.97
CA LEU A 383 -18.65 34.04 -118.73
C LEU A 383 -19.77 33.92 -117.69
N LEU A 384 -21.04 33.87 -118.12
CA LEU A 384 -22.17 33.66 -117.22
C LEU A 384 -22.25 32.22 -116.70
N ASP A 385 -21.94 31.24 -117.56
CA ASP A 385 -21.86 29.84 -117.14
C ASP A 385 -20.69 29.65 -116.17
N GLU A 386 -19.53 30.28 -116.43
CA GLU A 386 -18.39 30.30 -115.51
C GLU A 386 -18.72 31.03 -114.19
N ALA A 387 -19.39 32.18 -114.22
CA ALA A 387 -19.85 32.87 -113.02
C ALA A 387 -20.87 32.05 -112.22
N SER A 388 -21.77 31.33 -112.89
CA SER A 388 -22.74 30.43 -112.25
C SER A 388 -22.07 29.19 -111.65
N ALA A 389 -21.04 28.66 -112.31
CA ALA A 389 -20.24 27.55 -111.81
C ALA A 389 -19.39 27.98 -110.59
N GLN A 390 -18.78 29.16 -110.64
CA GLN A 390 -18.06 29.76 -109.51
C GLN A 390 -19.00 30.04 -108.33
N LEU A 391 -20.22 30.55 -108.57
CA LEU A 391 -21.21 30.77 -107.53
C LEU A 391 -21.70 29.45 -106.92
N SER A 392 -21.93 28.42 -107.73
CA SER A 392 -22.29 27.09 -107.24
C SER A 392 -21.18 26.47 -106.39
N LYS A 393 -19.91 26.72 -106.73
CA LYS A 393 -18.76 26.31 -105.93
C LYS A 393 -18.70 27.08 -104.61
N PHE A 394 -18.94 28.38 -104.63
CA PHE A 394 -19.03 29.23 -103.44
C PHE A 394 -20.18 28.83 -102.50
N GLU A 395 -21.35 28.47 -103.04
CA GLU A 395 -22.47 27.93 -102.27
C GLU A 395 -22.11 26.57 -101.64
N GLY A 396 -21.36 25.72 -102.36
CA GLY A 396 -20.81 24.47 -101.82
C GLY A 396 -19.81 24.69 -100.67
N GLU A 397 -18.93 25.68 -100.81
CA GLU A 397 -17.99 26.09 -99.75
C GLU A 397 -18.73 26.65 -98.52
N LEU A 398 -19.78 27.47 -98.73
CA LEU A 398 -20.64 27.95 -97.64
C LEU A 398 -21.35 26.81 -96.90
N GLN A 399 -21.80 25.77 -97.60
CA GLN A 399 -22.40 24.61 -96.97
C GLN A 399 -21.36 23.83 -96.15
N SER A 400 -20.16 23.62 -96.68
CA SER A 400 -19.05 23.02 -95.92
C SER A 400 -18.71 23.82 -94.66
N PHE A 401 -18.73 25.15 -94.73
CA PHE A 401 -18.55 26.00 -93.55
C PHE A 401 -19.68 25.86 -92.52
N ARG A 402 -20.95 25.69 -92.95
CA ARG A 402 -22.06 25.41 -92.02
C ARG A 402 -21.88 24.09 -91.29
N ASP A 403 -21.47 23.05 -92.01
CA ASP A 403 -21.22 21.74 -91.43
C ASP A 403 -20.07 21.83 -90.41
N LEU A 404 -19.02 22.61 -90.71
CA LEU A 404 -17.89 22.87 -89.82
C LEU A 404 -18.30 23.65 -88.55
N VAL A 405 -19.24 24.59 -88.66
CA VAL A 405 -19.85 25.29 -87.49
C VAL A 405 -20.70 24.33 -86.65
N SER A 406 -21.38 23.35 -87.27
CA SER A 406 -22.12 22.31 -86.55
C SER A 406 -21.19 21.39 -85.75
N GLU A 407 -20.10 20.93 -86.37
CA GLU A 407 -19.05 20.14 -85.69
C GLU A 407 -18.38 20.94 -84.56
N TYR A 408 -18.12 22.23 -84.79
CA TYR A 408 -17.62 23.15 -83.78
C TYR A 408 -18.55 23.25 -82.57
N ASN A 409 -19.86 23.28 -82.80
CA ASN A 409 -20.87 23.28 -81.74
C ASN A 409 -20.91 21.97 -80.96
N ALA A 410 -20.80 20.83 -81.64
CA ALA A 410 -20.69 19.54 -80.99
C ALA A 410 -19.44 19.46 -80.09
N ALA A 411 -18.29 19.93 -80.58
CA ALA A 411 -17.05 20.01 -79.80
C ALA A 411 -17.19 20.94 -78.58
N LYS A 412 -17.83 22.11 -78.74
CA LYS A 412 -18.15 23.05 -77.66
C LYS A 412 -18.98 22.40 -76.55
N HIS A 413 -20.04 21.66 -76.91
CA HIS A 413 -20.88 20.94 -75.95
C HIS A 413 -20.10 19.84 -75.21
N GLN A 414 -19.24 19.10 -75.91
CA GLN A 414 -18.37 18.10 -75.28
C GLN A 414 -17.38 18.73 -74.29
N LEU A 415 -16.82 19.89 -74.61
CA LEU A 415 -15.93 20.63 -73.71
C LEU A 415 -16.66 21.14 -72.46
N TYR A 416 -17.91 21.63 -72.59
CA TYR A 416 -18.75 21.99 -71.45
C TYR A 416 -18.98 20.79 -70.51
N ALA A 417 -19.42 19.65 -71.08
CA ALA A 417 -19.64 18.43 -70.31
C ALA A 417 -18.34 17.90 -69.66
N GLY A 418 -17.22 18.01 -70.38
CA GLY A 418 -15.88 17.71 -69.87
C GLY A 418 -15.50 18.56 -68.66
N ALA A 419 -15.73 19.87 -68.73
CA ALA A 419 -15.45 20.78 -67.61
C ALA A 419 -16.34 20.51 -66.39
N GLU A 420 -17.62 20.19 -66.59
CA GLU A 420 -18.54 19.83 -65.52
C GLU A 420 -18.13 18.51 -64.83
N ASN A 421 -17.73 17.51 -65.62
CA ASN A 421 -17.16 16.26 -65.10
C ASN A 421 -15.86 16.49 -64.32
N MET A 422 -14.99 17.40 -64.77
CA MET A 422 -13.77 17.76 -64.05
C MET A 422 -14.07 18.42 -62.70
N ARG A 423 -15.09 19.29 -62.62
CA ARG A 423 -15.55 19.86 -61.34
C ARG A 423 -16.15 18.81 -60.41
N ALA A 424 -16.98 17.91 -60.94
CA ALA A 424 -17.55 16.82 -60.15
C ALA A 424 -16.46 15.88 -59.60
N ALA A 425 -15.44 15.58 -60.41
CA ALA A 425 -14.27 14.80 -59.98
C ALA A 425 -13.46 15.54 -58.91
N SER A 426 -13.22 16.85 -59.07
CA SER A 426 -12.57 17.69 -58.07
C SER A 426 -13.30 17.66 -56.72
N ALA A 427 -14.63 17.80 -56.72
CA ALA A 427 -15.43 17.72 -55.50
C ALA A 427 -15.32 16.36 -54.80
N LYS A 428 -15.31 15.26 -55.57
CA LYS A 428 -15.09 13.90 -55.04
C LYS A 428 -13.69 13.73 -54.44
N LEU A 429 -12.66 14.26 -55.09
CA LEU A 429 -11.28 14.23 -54.59
C LEU A 429 -11.13 15.03 -53.29
N ARG A 430 -11.78 16.20 -53.17
CA ARG A 430 -11.81 16.95 -51.89
C ARG A 430 -12.50 16.18 -50.78
N LEU A 431 -13.61 15.51 -51.08
CA LEU A 431 -14.30 14.67 -50.10
C LEU A 431 -13.42 13.48 -49.67
N MET A 432 -12.75 12.83 -50.62
CA MET A 432 -11.78 11.77 -50.34
C MET A 432 -10.64 12.28 -49.47
N ALA A 433 -10.07 13.45 -49.78
CA ALA A 433 -9.03 14.08 -48.97
C ALA A 433 -9.51 14.33 -47.52
N SER A 434 -10.74 14.81 -47.34
CA SER A 434 -11.33 15.00 -46.01
C SER A 434 -11.47 13.68 -45.24
N VAL A 435 -11.98 12.63 -45.88
CA VAL A 435 -12.14 11.30 -45.26
C VAL A 435 -10.79 10.69 -44.88
N LEU A 436 -9.77 10.85 -45.73
CA LEU A 436 -8.41 10.39 -45.45
C LEU A 436 -7.79 11.13 -44.26
N ARG A 437 -7.97 12.46 -44.15
CA ARG A 437 -7.52 13.25 -42.99
C ARG A 437 -8.22 12.83 -41.70
N GLU A 438 -9.53 12.61 -41.75
CA GLU A 438 -10.30 12.14 -40.59
C GLU A 438 -9.83 10.75 -40.14
N SER A 439 -9.61 9.84 -41.10
CA SER A 439 -9.11 8.49 -40.84
C SER A 439 -7.70 8.52 -40.23
N ALA A 440 -6.81 9.37 -40.76
CA ALA A 440 -5.49 9.61 -40.19
C ALA A 440 -5.56 10.11 -38.75
N SER A 441 -6.45 11.05 -38.46
CA SER A 441 -6.68 11.56 -37.10
C SER A 441 -7.10 10.43 -36.13
N LYS A 442 -8.07 9.60 -36.53
CA LYS A 442 -8.54 8.45 -35.73
C LYS A 442 -7.44 7.41 -35.51
N LEU A 443 -6.61 7.13 -36.51
CA LEU A 443 -5.47 6.23 -36.36
C LEU A 443 -4.43 6.76 -35.37
N ARG A 444 -4.17 8.07 -35.35
CA ARG A 444 -3.29 8.69 -34.34
C ARG A 444 -3.87 8.68 -32.94
N GLU A 445 -5.19 8.79 -32.81
CA GLU A 445 -5.86 8.66 -31.51
C GLU A 445 -5.74 7.23 -30.99
N LEU A 446 -5.95 6.24 -31.86
CA LEU A 446 -5.79 4.83 -31.52
C LEU A 446 -4.35 4.48 -31.17
N ALA A 447 -3.37 4.98 -31.93
CA ALA A 447 -1.94 4.84 -31.62
C ALA A 447 -1.62 5.38 -30.22
N ARG A 448 -2.10 6.60 -29.89
CA ARG A 448 -1.94 7.18 -28.55
C ARG A 448 -2.58 6.31 -27.46
N GLY A 449 -3.78 5.78 -27.70
CA GLY A 449 -4.45 4.88 -26.76
C GLY A 449 -3.67 3.59 -26.50
N LEU A 450 -3.10 2.99 -27.55
CA LEU A 450 -2.25 1.79 -27.43
C LEU A 450 -0.96 2.08 -26.68
N ARG A 451 -0.35 3.25 -26.90
CA ARG A 451 0.85 3.69 -26.19
C ARG A 451 0.57 3.88 -24.70
N GLN A 452 -0.54 4.52 -24.33
CA GLN A 452 -0.97 4.65 -22.94
C GLN A 452 -1.23 3.28 -22.30
N ALA A 453 -1.87 2.36 -23.03
CA ALA A 453 -2.08 0.99 -22.54
C ALA A 453 -0.75 0.26 -22.29
N ALA A 454 0.24 0.42 -23.18
CA ALA A 454 1.58 -0.14 -23.01
C ALA A 454 2.29 0.44 -21.77
N GLU A 455 2.18 1.75 -21.52
CA GLU A 455 2.74 2.41 -20.33
C GLU A 455 2.08 1.91 -19.03
N LEU A 456 0.78 1.66 -19.03
CA LEU A 456 0.07 1.08 -17.89
C LEU A 456 0.57 -0.34 -17.58
N VAL A 457 0.80 -1.15 -18.62
CA VAL A 457 1.39 -2.49 -18.50
C VAL A 457 2.81 -2.39 -17.91
N ASP A 458 3.65 -1.47 -18.40
CA ASP A 458 4.99 -1.22 -17.83
C ASP A 458 4.91 -0.82 -16.34
N SER A 459 4.00 0.07 -15.97
CA SER A 459 3.84 0.49 -14.56
C SER A 459 3.44 -0.68 -13.65
N SER A 460 2.61 -1.58 -14.17
CA SER A 460 2.13 -2.75 -13.44
C SER A 460 3.24 -3.79 -13.27
N ILE A 461 4.04 -4.02 -14.32
CA ILE A 461 5.23 -4.88 -14.26
C ILE A 461 6.25 -4.31 -13.25
N LEU A 462 6.49 -3.00 -13.26
CA LEU A 462 7.40 -2.35 -12.31
C LEU A 462 6.93 -2.48 -10.86
N LYS A 463 5.64 -2.28 -10.59
CA LYS A 463 5.07 -2.48 -9.25
C LYS A 463 5.21 -3.93 -8.78
N LEU A 464 4.94 -4.90 -9.65
CA LEU A 464 5.14 -6.32 -9.38
C LEU A 464 6.61 -6.64 -9.11
N SER A 465 7.54 -6.13 -9.93
CA SER A 465 8.99 -6.32 -9.68
C SER A 465 9.40 -5.71 -8.35
N ASN A 466 8.98 -4.49 -8.06
CA ASN A 466 9.28 -3.83 -6.79
C ASN A 466 8.74 -4.61 -5.58
N LEU A 467 7.56 -5.22 -5.67
CA LEU A 467 7.03 -6.06 -4.59
C LEU A 467 7.86 -7.34 -4.38
N LEU A 468 8.39 -7.93 -5.45
CA LEU A 468 9.19 -9.15 -5.40
C LEU A 468 10.64 -8.88 -4.96
N ASP A 469 11.24 -7.81 -5.48
CA ASP A 469 12.63 -7.40 -5.29
C ASP A 469 12.84 -6.55 -4.03
N SER A 470 11.76 -6.14 -3.36
CA SER A 470 11.84 -5.41 -2.10
C SER A 470 12.63 -6.21 -1.05
N PRO A 471 13.52 -5.54 -0.28
CA PRO A 471 14.33 -6.20 0.74
C PRO A 471 13.42 -6.93 1.73
N LEU A 472 13.84 -8.15 2.11
CA LEU A 472 13.07 -9.05 3.00
C LEU A 472 12.62 -8.36 4.30
N TYR A 473 13.42 -7.40 4.77
CA TYR A 473 13.18 -6.65 5.99
C TYR A 473 13.30 -5.14 5.77
N PRO A 474 12.36 -4.34 6.29
CA PRO A 474 12.47 -2.88 6.32
C PRO A 474 13.77 -2.41 7.01
N ALA A 475 14.30 -1.27 6.58
CA ALA A 475 15.51 -0.69 7.19
C ALA A 475 15.35 -0.45 8.71
N SER A 476 14.16 0.00 9.14
CA SER A 476 13.83 0.17 10.56
C SER A 476 13.86 -1.15 11.34
N PHE A 477 13.45 -2.27 10.73
CA PHE A 477 13.54 -3.57 11.36
C PHE A 477 14.99 -4.06 11.45
N LYS A 478 15.81 -3.82 10.42
CA LYS A 478 17.25 -4.17 10.46
C LYS A 478 17.97 -3.44 11.59
N GLU A 479 17.70 -2.14 11.75
CA GLU A 479 18.26 -1.32 12.83
C GLU A 479 17.79 -1.85 14.20
N PHE A 480 16.49 -2.04 14.39
CA PHE A 480 15.91 -2.62 15.61
C PHE A 480 16.51 -3.99 15.96
N ASN A 481 16.55 -4.90 14.99
CA ASN A 481 17.10 -6.25 15.16
C ASN A 481 18.60 -6.18 15.53
N SER A 482 19.38 -5.31 14.87
CA SER A 482 20.79 -5.13 15.22
C SER A 482 20.98 -4.62 16.65
N THR A 483 20.12 -3.70 17.11
CA THR A 483 20.16 -3.19 18.49
C THR A 483 19.81 -4.29 19.49
N ILE A 484 18.75 -5.06 19.27
CA ILE A 484 18.35 -6.13 20.21
C ILE A 484 19.38 -7.27 20.22
N LEU A 485 19.88 -7.69 19.06
CA LEU A 485 20.89 -8.74 18.95
C LEU A 485 22.26 -8.32 19.47
N SER A 486 22.56 -7.02 19.58
CA SER A 486 23.79 -6.52 20.19
C SER A 486 23.82 -6.64 21.72
N GLN A 487 22.69 -6.99 22.35
CA GLN A 487 22.58 -7.16 23.80
C GLN A 487 23.19 -8.49 24.29
N GLN A 488 24.47 -8.71 24.03
CA GLN A 488 25.16 -9.97 24.32
C GLN A 488 26.09 -9.87 25.53
N THR A 489 26.40 -11.01 26.12
CA THR A 489 27.47 -11.21 27.09
C THR A 489 28.70 -11.76 26.36
N VAL A 490 29.83 -11.07 26.49
CA VAL A 490 31.08 -11.39 25.79
C VAL A 490 32.21 -11.57 26.80
N ALA A 491 33.04 -12.60 26.60
CA ALA A 491 34.25 -12.78 27.39
C ALA A 491 35.26 -11.68 27.07
N THR A 492 35.78 -10.99 28.08
CA THR A 492 36.84 -9.99 27.92
C THR A 492 38.23 -10.56 28.23
N SER A 493 38.29 -11.59 29.07
CA SER A 493 39.50 -12.38 29.32
C SER A 493 39.13 -13.72 29.96
N GLY A 494 39.89 -14.78 29.69
CA GLY A 494 39.67 -16.11 30.28
C GLY A 494 39.90 -17.23 29.27
N ASP A 495 39.85 -18.46 29.78
CA ASP A 495 40.18 -19.67 29.00
C ASP A 495 39.03 -20.13 28.08
N LYS A 496 37.86 -19.48 28.18
CA LYS A 496 36.62 -19.86 27.52
C LYS A 496 35.97 -18.70 26.80
N ALA A 497 35.43 -18.95 25.61
CA ALA A 497 34.58 -18.00 24.92
C ALA A 497 33.15 -18.07 25.46
N LEU A 498 32.45 -16.94 25.52
CA LEU A 498 31.02 -16.90 25.88
C LEU A 498 30.16 -16.79 24.63
N ARG A 499 29.13 -17.63 24.55
CA ARG A 499 28.05 -17.50 23.55
C ARG A 499 26.77 -17.14 24.27
N THR A 500 26.16 -16.02 23.90
CA THR A 500 24.90 -15.59 24.50
C THR A 500 23.72 -16.07 23.69
N ASP A 501 22.81 -16.78 24.34
CA ASP A 501 21.50 -17.10 23.80
C ASP A 501 20.47 -16.19 24.50
N LEU A 502 19.97 -15.18 23.78
CA LEU A 502 18.93 -14.27 24.29
C LEU A 502 17.59 -15.00 24.34
N MET A 503 17.10 -15.25 25.56
CA MET A 503 15.85 -15.99 25.80
C MET A 503 14.63 -15.10 25.59
N GLY A 504 14.71 -13.82 25.93
CA GLY A 504 13.65 -12.85 25.69
C GLY A 504 14.00 -11.45 26.18
N ASP A 505 13.34 -10.45 25.58
CA ASP A 505 13.35 -9.05 26.00
C ASP A 505 11.88 -8.59 26.04
N ILE A 506 11.34 -8.44 27.25
CA ILE A 506 9.91 -8.22 27.50
C ILE A 506 9.75 -6.96 28.34
N VAL A 507 8.79 -6.12 27.97
CA VAL A 507 8.34 -5.00 28.79
C VAL A 507 7.08 -5.41 29.54
N TYR A 508 7.13 -5.33 30.87
CA TYR A 508 6.01 -5.52 31.77
C TYR A 508 5.52 -4.15 32.22
N VAL A 509 4.26 -3.81 31.99
CA VAL A 509 3.69 -2.55 32.48
C VAL A 509 3.00 -2.81 33.81
N SER A 510 3.49 -2.15 34.86
CA SER A 510 2.93 -2.18 36.20
C SER A 510 2.01 -0.98 36.40
N LEU A 511 0.71 -1.26 36.55
CA LEU A 511 -0.33 -0.26 36.77
C LEU A 511 -0.86 -0.36 38.21
N PRO A 512 -1.22 0.75 38.87
CA PRO A 512 -1.80 0.72 40.19
C PRO A 512 -3.26 0.23 40.15
N PRO A 513 -3.74 -0.45 41.21
CA PRO A 513 -5.15 -0.76 41.37
C PRO A 513 -5.98 0.52 41.54
N TYR A 514 -7.22 0.50 41.05
CA TYR A 514 -8.18 1.58 41.23
C TYR A 514 -9.23 1.21 42.27
N LYS A 515 -9.42 2.08 43.26
CA LYS A 515 -10.50 2.00 44.24
C LYS A 515 -11.52 3.09 43.94
N VAL A 516 -12.72 2.68 43.56
CA VAL A 516 -13.81 3.59 43.24
C VAL A 516 -14.82 3.57 44.39
N LYS A 517 -14.92 4.67 45.13
CA LYS A 517 -15.90 4.83 46.20
C LYS A 517 -17.27 5.16 45.62
N ARG A 518 -18.25 4.31 45.94
CA ARG A 518 -19.61 4.34 45.39
C ARG A 518 -20.68 4.69 46.41
N SER A 519 -20.48 4.31 47.66
CA SER A 519 -21.37 4.64 48.77
C SER A 519 -20.62 5.24 49.95
N GLU A 520 -21.34 5.94 50.82
CA GLU A 520 -20.81 6.27 52.13
C GLU A 520 -20.65 4.99 52.94
N PRO A 521 -19.54 4.80 53.67
CA PRO A 521 -19.28 3.57 54.38
C PRO A 521 -20.44 3.31 55.35
N GLN A 522 -21.07 2.14 55.25
CA GLN A 522 -22.12 1.71 56.17
C GLN A 522 -21.51 1.32 57.53
N VAL A 523 -20.88 2.28 58.21
CA VAL A 523 -20.32 2.07 59.55
C VAL A 523 -21.41 2.09 60.62
N SER A 524 -22.67 2.36 60.27
CA SER A 524 -23.78 2.41 61.21
C SER A 524 -24.18 1.04 61.79
N ASN A 525 -23.78 -0.07 61.17
CA ASN A 525 -24.13 -1.42 61.62
C ASN A 525 -22.93 -2.29 62.03
N ILE A 526 -21.70 -1.76 62.01
CA ILE A 526 -20.63 -2.39 62.77
C ILE A 526 -20.85 -1.93 64.21
N GLY A 527 -21.66 -2.69 64.94
CA GLY A 527 -21.52 -2.74 66.38
C GLY A 527 -20.06 -3.14 66.62
N LEU A 528 -19.22 -2.15 66.95
CA LEU A 528 -17.98 -2.44 67.65
C LEU A 528 -18.44 -3.18 68.90
N GLU A 529 -18.35 -4.51 68.87
CA GLU A 529 -18.45 -5.28 70.10
C GLU A 529 -17.48 -4.59 71.07
N PRO A 530 -17.97 -4.10 72.23
CA PRO A 530 -17.08 -3.55 73.22
C PRO A 530 -16.02 -4.62 73.46
N PRO A 531 -14.73 -4.26 73.54
CA PRO A 531 -13.64 -5.20 73.59
C PRO A 531 -14.00 -6.26 74.63
N THR A 532 -14.20 -7.48 74.15
CA THR A 532 -14.62 -8.61 74.97
C THR A 532 -13.60 -8.75 76.09
N LYS A 533 -13.93 -8.21 77.26
CA LYS A 533 -13.29 -8.57 78.52
C LYS A 533 -13.53 -10.06 78.69
N ARG A 534 -12.49 -10.86 78.41
CA ARG A 534 -12.27 -12.31 78.67
C ARG A 534 -11.69 -12.86 77.37
N ILE A 535 -10.41 -13.23 77.29
CA ILE A 535 -9.85 -14.41 77.97
C ILE A 535 -8.47 -14.05 78.57
N GLN A 536 -8.44 -13.54 79.80
CA GLN A 536 -7.21 -13.54 80.62
C GLN A 536 -7.42 -14.17 82.01
N THR A 537 -8.66 -14.52 82.38
CA THR A 537 -8.97 -15.01 83.73
C THR A 537 -8.91 -16.52 83.91
N TYR A 538 -8.69 -17.31 82.84
CA TYR A 538 -8.74 -18.78 82.94
C TYR A 538 -7.41 -19.48 82.67
N TRP A 539 -6.42 -18.80 82.07
CA TRP A 539 -5.08 -19.36 81.91
C TRP A 539 -4.39 -19.69 83.25
N PRO A 540 -4.48 -18.85 84.30
CA PRO A 540 -3.91 -19.19 85.60
C PRO A 540 -4.58 -20.42 86.24
N ALA A 541 -5.89 -20.59 86.03
CA ALA A 541 -6.64 -21.73 86.57
C ALA A 541 -6.33 -23.04 85.81
N VAL A 542 -6.23 -22.97 84.49
CA VAL A 542 -5.86 -24.13 83.65
C VAL A 542 -4.41 -24.55 83.92
N LEU A 543 -3.47 -23.60 84.04
CA LEU A 543 -2.09 -23.89 84.44
C LEU A 543 -1.99 -24.45 85.86
N ALA A 544 -2.81 -23.96 86.80
CA ALA A 544 -2.85 -24.51 88.16
C ALA A 544 -3.38 -25.95 88.18
N VAL A 545 -4.39 -26.28 87.38
CA VAL A 545 -4.90 -27.67 87.28
C VAL A 545 -3.86 -28.60 86.65
N ILE A 546 -3.16 -28.15 85.60
CA ILE A 546 -2.09 -28.92 84.96
C ILE A 546 -0.90 -29.09 85.91
N ALA A 547 -0.51 -28.03 86.64
CA ALA A 547 0.57 -28.08 87.61
C ALA A 547 0.25 -28.97 88.82
N VAL A 548 -1.00 -28.95 89.31
CA VAL A 548 -1.46 -29.84 90.40
C VAL A 548 -1.55 -31.29 89.92
N GLY A 549 -2.01 -31.53 88.68
CA GLY A 549 -2.01 -32.85 88.06
C GLY A 549 -0.60 -33.42 87.89
N ALA A 550 0.35 -32.59 87.42
CA ALA A 550 1.75 -32.95 87.29
C ALA A 550 2.41 -33.18 88.67
N TYR A 551 2.11 -32.34 89.67
CA TYR A 551 2.63 -32.49 91.03
C TYR A 551 2.12 -33.79 91.69
N LEU A 552 0.84 -34.14 91.53
CA LEU A 552 0.27 -35.38 92.06
C LEU A 552 0.83 -36.63 91.36
N ALA A 553 1.05 -36.57 90.05
CA ALA A 553 1.66 -37.65 89.29
C ALA A 553 3.15 -37.85 89.63
N LEU A 554 3.86 -36.76 90.00
CA LEU A 554 5.25 -36.81 90.43
C LEU A 554 5.38 -37.15 91.93
N SER A 555 4.44 -36.76 92.77
CA SER A 555 4.45 -37.07 94.21
C SER A 555 4.03 -38.50 94.52
N SER A 556 3.26 -39.17 93.65
CA SER A 556 2.92 -40.59 93.82
C SER A 556 4.10 -41.54 93.58
N ARG A 557 5.27 -41.03 93.16
CA ARG A 557 6.53 -41.80 93.01
C ARG A 557 7.48 -41.67 94.21
N ARG A 558 7.14 -40.90 95.25
CA ARG A 558 7.89 -40.85 96.51
C ARG A 558 7.00 -41.34 97.65
N GLU A 559 7.30 -42.54 98.15
CA GLU A 559 6.78 -43.03 99.42
C GLU A 559 7.15 -42.04 100.54
N GLY A 560 6.14 -41.62 101.30
CA GLY A 560 6.32 -40.76 102.48
C GLY A 560 5.11 -39.86 102.76
N HIS A 561 4.14 -40.42 103.49
CA HIS A 561 3.00 -39.78 104.16
C HIS A 561 2.60 -38.35 103.77
N VAL A 562 1.49 -38.25 103.02
CA VAL A 562 0.64 -37.05 102.98
C VAL A 562 -0.76 -37.43 103.47
N THR A 563 -1.24 -36.72 104.49
CA THR A 563 -2.50 -36.96 105.21
C THR A 563 -3.74 -36.92 104.30
N SER A 564 -4.60 -37.93 104.46
CA SER A 564 -5.84 -38.22 103.70
C SER A 564 -6.77 -37.02 103.47
N ASP A 565 -6.87 -36.09 104.44
CA ASP A 565 -7.87 -35.01 104.37
C ASP A 565 -7.58 -33.93 103.31
N ARG A 566 -6.30 -33.65 103.02
CA ARG A 566 -5.95 -32.65 101.99
C ARG A 566 -6.23 -33.14 100.57
N VAL A 567 -6.15 -34.46 100.34
CA VAL A 567 -6.44 -35.07 99.04
C VAL A 567 -7.94 -35.11 98.77
N ALA A 568 -8.76 -35.29 99.81
CA ALA A 568 -10.22 -35.24 99.71
C ALA A 568 -10.74 -33.83 99.42
N GLU A 569 -10.20 -32.81 100.10
CA GLU A 569 -10.50 -31.38 99.85
C GLU A 569 -10.18 -30.96 98.40
N LEU A 570 -9.02 -31.39 97.89
CA LEU A 570 -8.59 -31.10 96.51
C LEU A 570 -9.45 -31.80 95.45
N ARG A 571 -9.86 -33.06 95.67
CA ARG A 571 -10.80 -33.74 94.77
C ARG A 571 -12.17 -33.07 94.72
N ARG A 572 -12.66 -32.57 95.87
CA ARG A 572 -13.94 -31.86 95.93
C ARG A 572 -13.89 -30.54 95.14
N ARG A 573 -12.80 -29.78 95.26
CA ARG A 573 -12.60 -28.53 94.50
C ARG A 573 -12.46 -28.76 93.00
N ILE A 574 -11.83 -29.85 92.58
CA ILE A 574 -11.75 -30.23 91.17
C ILE A 574 -13.13 -30.64 90.62
N GLY A 575 -13.94 -31.34 91.42
CA GLY A 575 -15.34 -31.65 91.08
C GLY A 575 -16.20 -30.41 90.88
N ASP A 576 -16.11 -29.43 91.79
CA ASP A 576 -16.84 -28.17 91.67
C ASP A 576 -16.38 -27.32 90.47
N LEU A 577 -15.09 -27.37 90.12
CA LEU A 577 -14.56 -26.70 88.92
C LEU A 577 -15.03 -27.37 87.62
N LYS A 578 -15.11 -28.70 87.59
CA LYS A 578 -15.63 -29.46 86.45
C LYS A 578 -17.12 -29.14 86.20
N ASN A 579 -17.92 -29.08 87.27
CA ASN A 579 -19.33 -28.73 87.17
C ASN A 579 -19.55 -27.28 86.71
N LYS A 580 -18.69 -26.34 87.14
CA LYS A 580 -18.74 -24.94 86.66
C LYS A 580 -18.29 -24.78 85.20
N LEU A 581 -17.37 -25.61 84.71
CA LEU A 581 -16.96 -25.64 83.30
C LEU A 581 -18.07 -26.22 82.40
N GLN A 582 -18.74 -27.29 82.82
CA GLN A 582 -19.87 -27.85 82.06
C GLN A 582 -21.09 -26.91 82.00
N ALA A 583 -21.34 -26.13 83.06
CA ALA A 583 -22.38 -25.10 83.04
C ALA A 583 -22.08 -23.94 82.06
N LEU A 584 -20.81 -23.74 81.69
CA LEU A 584 -20.40 -22.71 80.71
C LEU A 584 -20.46 -23.23 79.26
N GLU A 585 -20.28 -24.52 79.01
CA GLU A 585 -20.47 -25.12 77.67
C GLU A 585 -21.94 -25.13 77.24
N VAL A 586 -22.88 -25.30 78.17
CA VAL A 586 -24.33 -25.29 77.86
C VAL A 586 -24.85 -23.86 77.57
N GLY A 587 -24.16 -22.83 78.04
CA GLY A 587 -24.51 -21.42 77.79
C GLY A 587 -23.99 -20.83 76.46
N SER A 588 -23.33 -21.64 75.62
CA SER A 588 -22.71 -21.19 74.35
C SER A 588 -23.47 -21.62 73.09
N ASN A 589 -24.65 -22.23 73.23
CA ASN A 589 -25.60 -22.48 72.12
C ASN A 589 -26.92 -21.72 72.38
N VAL A 590 -26.87 -20.40 72.30
CA VAL A 590 -27.99 -19.51 71.92
C VAL A 590 -27.42 -18.37 71.09
#